data_AF-A0A7X7RSH5-F1
#
_entry.id   AF-A0A7X7RSH5-F1
#
_cell.length_a   1.000
_cell.length_b   1.000
_cell.length_c   1.000
_cell.angle_alpha   90.00
_cell.angle_beta   90.00
_cell.angle_gamma   90.00
#
_symmetry.space_group_name_H-M   'P 1'
#
loop_
_entity.id
_entity.type
_entity.pdbx_description
1 polymer ?
#
loop_
_entity_poly.entity_id
_entity_poly.type
_entity_poly.pdbx_seq_one_letter_code
_entity_poly.pdbx_strand_id
1 'polypeptide(L)'
;MWFSNYNHIDVSVFPNAQMLYPAAGVALAFLITKKDDKELPKPFFLLVLITTGILVLLSVLSICMPDQLIIVAGNAVSLWLLAAQYVILLGSLVAWVMLLAVGKKKRAAYGLRGANAKKSTCCIVGFILLYVLRTIFAYVITGEFSTFTEILARPTTWIAFASLAINFWLVFLAFFGEEYGWRYFLQPLMQR
;
A
#
# COMPACT_ATOMS: atom_id res chain seq x y z
N MET A 1 7.49 -18.42 -4.60
CA MET A 1 8.07 -17.63 -5.70
C MET A 1 8.88 -18.49 -6.68
N TRP A 2 9.80 -19.35 -6.22
CA TRP A 2 10.58 -20.23 -7.12
C TRP A 2 9.70 -21.16 -7.99
N PHE A 3 8.73 -21.86 -7.38
CA PHE A 3 7.78 -22.72 -8.10
C PHE A 3 6.95 -21.98 -9.17
N SER A 4 6.49 -20.77 -8.86
CA SER A 4 5.69 -19.97 -9.80
C SER A 4 6.53 -19.38 -10.92
N ASN A 5 7.78 -18.97 -10.64
CA ASN A 5 8.70 -18.49 -11.66
C ASN A 5 9.08 -19.61 -12.65
N TYR A 6 9.25 -20.84 -12.14
CA TYR A 6 9.48 -22.03 -12.96
C TYR A 6 8.28 -22.36 -13.87
N ASN A 7 7.05 -22.13 -13.39
CA ASN A 7 5.81 -22.45 -14.11
C ASN A 7 5.16 -21.24 -14.83
N HIS A 8 5.85 -20.09 -14.91
CA HIS A 8 5.34 -18.85 -15.50
C HIS A 8 3.98 -18.37 -14.91
N ILE A 9 3.74 -18.64 -13.63
CA ILE A 9 2.50 -18.26 -12.92
C ILE A 9 2.62 -16.86 -12.35
N ASP A 10 1.61 -16.02 -12.59
CA ASP A 10 1.52 -14.68 -12.00
C ASP A 10 1.28 -14.76 -10.47
N VAL A 11 2.26 -14.25 -9.71
CA VAL A 11 2.23 -14.17 -8.24
C VAL A 11 2.18 -12.74 -7.73
N SER A 12 1.86 -11.78 -8.59
CA SER A 12 1.82 -10.35 -8.25
C SER A 12 0.78 -10.01 -7.17
N VAL A 13 -0.19 -10.90 -6.92
CA VAL A 13 -1.17 -10.77 -5.83
C VAL A 13 -0.53 -11.00 -4.45
N PHE A 14 0.48 -11.87 -4.36
CA PHE A 14 1.07 -12.26 -3.08
C PHE A 14 1.76 -11.09 -2.36
N PRO A 15 2.63 -10.28 -3.00
CA PRO A 15 3.19 -9.08 -2.37
C PRO A 15 2.12 -8.13 -1.85
N ASN A 16 1.05 -7.92 -2.60
CA ASN A 16 -0.07 -7.06 -2.19
C ASN A 16 -0.75 -7.56 -0.89
N ALA A 17 -0.87 -8.87 -0.71
CA ALA A 17 -1.35 -9.46 0.54
C ALA A 17 -0.33 -9.28 1.68
N GLN A 18 0.97 -9.52 1.39
CA GLN A 18 2.05 -9.44 2.39
C GLN A 18 2.18 -8.06 3.02
N MET A 19 1.93 -6.99 2.26
CA MET A 19 1.95 -5.62 2.79
C MET A 19 1.01 -5.44 3.99
N LEU A 20 -0.09 -6.20 4.07
CA LEU A 20 -1.09 -6.09 5.14
C LEU A 20 -0.86 -7.00 6.34
N TYR A 21 -0.04 -8.06 6.20
CA TYR A 21 0.22 -9.03 7.27
C TYR A 21 0.68 -8.40 8.60
N PRO A 22 1.58 -7.40 8.61
CA PRO A 22 2.07 -6.82 9.86
C PRO A 22 0.94 -6.15 10.65
N ALA A 23 0.17 -5.27 10.02
CA ALA A 23 -0.99 -4.66 10.67
C ALA A 23 -2.09 -5.67 10.99
N ALA A 24 -2.27 -6.72 10.17
CA ALA A 24 -3.22 -7.80 10.48
C ALA A 24 -2.81 -8.54 11.76
N GLY A 25 -1.53 -8.84 11.95
CA GLY A 25 -1.02 -9.42 13.19
C GLY A 25 -1.30 -8.55 14.41
N VAL A 26 -1.08 -7.23 14.30
CA VAL A 26 -1.38 -6.27 15.36
C VAL A 26 -2.89 -6.16 15.63
N ALA A 27 -3.70 -6.11 14.57
CA ALA A 27 -5.15 -6.07 14.65
C ALA A 27 -5.69 -7.29 15.40
N LEU A 28 -5.20 -8.49 15.05
CA LEU A 28 -5.54 -9.74 15.74
C LEU A 28 -5.12 -9.71 17.20
N ALA A 29 -3.88 -9.30 17.49
CA ALA A 29 -3.37 -9.21 18.86
C ALA A 29 -4.22 -8.25 19.72
N PHE A 30 -4.57 -7.06 19.22
CA PHE A 30 -5.43 -6.13 19.93
C PHE A 30 -6.86 -6.63 20.11
N LEU A 31 -7.44 -7.26 19.08
CA LEU A 31 -8.77 -7.86 19.17
C LEU A 31 -8.81 -9.06 20.11
N ILE A 32 -7.69 -9.72 20.41
CA ILE A 32 -7.62 -10.80 21.39
C ILE A 32 -7.38 -10.26 22.81
N THR A 33 -6.40 -9.37 22.96
CA THR A 33 -5.87 -8.94 24.28
C THR A 33 -6.60 -7.74 24.89
N LYS A 34 -7.19 -6.87 24.05
CA LYS A 34 -7.84 -5.62 24.49
C LYS A 34 -9.33 -5.58 24.15
N LYS A 35 -10.03 -6.72 24.26
CA LYS A 35 -11.45 -6.86 23.90
C LYS A 35 -12.35 -5.89 24.66
N ASP A 36 -12.06 -5.62 25.93
CA ASP A 36 -12.91 -4.77 26.78
C ASP A 36 -12.57 -3.28 26.71
N ASP A 37 -11.53 -2.92 25.95
CA ASP A 37 -11.13 -1.53 25.77
C ASP A 37 -12.15 -0.78 24.90
N LYS A 38 -12.82 0.20 25.50
CA LYS A 38 -13.83 1.05 24.83
C LYS A 38 -13.21 2.00 23.80
N GLU A 39 -11.91 2.25 23.89
CA GLU A 39 -11.19 3.13 22.97
C GLU A 39 -10.72 2.40 21.71
N LEU A 40 -10.74 1.06 21.70
CA LEU A 40 -10.35 0.24 20.55
C LEU A 40 -11.26 0.50 19.34
N PRO A 41 -10.73 0.96 18.19
CA PRO A 41 -11.49 1.05 16.94
C PRO A 41 -11.67 -0.34 16.32
N LYS A 42 -12.47 -1.19 16.97
CA LYS A 42 -12.75 -2.57 16.56
C LYS A 42 -13.19 -2.69 15.09
N PRO A 43 -14.11 -1.86 14.56
CA PRO A 43 -14.55 -1.99 13.16
C PRO A 43 -13.42 -1.78 12.16
N PHE A 44 -12.52 -0.84 12.46
CA PHE A 44 -11.36 -0.57 11.60
C PHE A 44 -10.38 -1.75 11.60
N PHE A 45 -10.04 -2.29 12.77
CA PHE A 45 -9.15 -3.46 12.83
C PHE A 45 -9.77 -4.72 12.22
N LEU A 46 -11.09 -4.89 12.35
CA LEU A 46 -11.81 -5.97 11.69
C LEU A 46 -11.75 -5.82 10.17
N LEU A 47 -11.92 -4.59 9.64
CA LEU A 47 -11.76 -4.32 8.22
C LEU A 47 -10.37 -4.70 7.71
N VAL A 48 -9.30 -4.33 8.44
CA VAL A 48 -7.93 -4.72 8.06
C VAL A 48 -7.80 -6.25 7.98
N LEU A 49 -8.34 -6.99 8.94
CA LEU A 49 -8.34 -8.46 8.92
C LEU A 49 -9.13 -9.04 7.75
N ILE A 50 -10.33 -8.52 7.48
CA ILE A 50 -11.18 -8.96 6.36
C ILE A 50 -10.47 -8.70 5.03
N THR A 51 -9.95 -7.48 4.81
CA THR A 51 -9.24 -7.15 3.58
C THR A 51 -8.00 -8.02 3.40
N THR A 52 -7.25 -8.27 4.46
CA THR A 52 -6.09 -9.19 4.43
C THR A 52 -6.52 -10.60 4.07
N GLY A 53 -7.58 -11.13 4.70
CA GLY A 53 -8.11 -12.46 4.43
C GLY A 53 -8.55 -12.63 2.97
N ILE A 54 -9.25 -11.64 2.41
CA ILE A 54 -9.64 -11.65 0.99
C ILE A 54 -8.40 -11.68 0.09
N LEU A 55 -7.38 -10.88 0.37
CA LEU A 55 -6.15 -10.86 -0.45
C LEU A 55 -5.35 -12.15 -0.35
N VAL A 56 -5.32 -12.80 0.83
CA VAL A 56 -4.74 -14.14 0.99
C VAL A 56 -5.49 -15.14 0.10
N LEU A 57 -6.83 -15.13 0.14
CA LEU A 57 -7.64 -15.99 -0.72
C LEU A 57 -7.36 -15.74 -2.21
N LEU A 58 -7.34 -14.49 -2.64
CA LEU A 58 -7.00 -14.13 -4.02
C LEU A 58 -5.59 -14.57 -4.42
N SER A 59 -4.62 -14.47 -3.50
CA SER A 59 -3.25 -14.95 -3.74
C SER A 59 -3.16 -16.47 -3.87
N VAL A 60 -4.01 -17.22 -3.16
CA VAL A 60 -4.07 -18.68 -3.31
C VAL A 60 -4.76 -19.03 -4.63
N LEU A 61 -5.87 -18.36 -4.96
CA LEU A 61 -6.60 -18.56 -6.21
C LEU A 61 -5.74 -18.24 -7.43
N SER A 62 -4.87 -17.23 -7.37
CA SER A 62 -3.96 -16.91 -8.48
C SER A 62 -2.96 -18.02 -8.79
N ILE A 63 -2.64 -18.87 -7.81
CA ILE A 63 -1.78 -20.04 -7.99
C ILE A 63 -2.61 -21.24 -8.47
N CYS A 64 -3.82 -21.42 -7.96
CA CYS A 64 -4.70 -22.52 -8.35
C CYS A 64 -5.29 -22.38 -9.76
N MET A 65 -5.50 -21.14 -10.23
CA MET A 65 -6.14 -20.82 -11.51
C MET A 65 -5.37 -19.71 -12.26
N PRO A 66 -4.12 -19.97 -12.71
CA PRO A 66 -3.23 -18.93 -13.21
C PRO A 66 -3.64 -18.33 -14.57
N ASP A 67 -4.33 -19.09 -15.42
CA ASP A 67 -4.64 -18.69 -16.82
C ASP A 67 -5.87 -17.79 -16.95
N GLN A 68 -6.33 -17.17 -15.86
CA GLN A 68 -7.47 -16.28 -15.87
C GLN A 68 -7.05 -14.86 -16.25
N LEU A 69 -7.10 -14.56 -17.55
CA LEU A 69 -6.75 -13.26 -18.11
C LEU A 69 -7.99 -12.49 -18.57
N ILE A 70 -7.98 -11.17 -18.35
CA ILE A 70 -9.00 -10.24 -18.84
C ILE A 70 -8.31 -9.15 -19.65
N ILE A 71 -8.95 -8.74 -20.75
CA ILE A 71 -8.47 -7.64 -21.58
C ILE A 71 -9.00 -6.32 -21.01
N VAL A 72 -8.10 -5.45 -20.58
CA VAL A 72 -8.40 -4.10 -20.09
C VAL A 72 -7.61 -3.10 -20.92
N ALA A 73 -8.31 -2.16 -21.57
CA ALA A 73 -7.69 -1.13 -22.42
C ALA A 73 -6.68 -1.71 -23.45
N GLY A 74 -7.02 -2.87 -24.04
CA GLY A 74 -6.19 -3.54 -25.05
C GLY A 74 -5.04 -4.40 -24.50
N ASN A 75 -4.85 -4.47 -23.18
CA ASN A 75 -3.80 -5.26 -22.55
C ASN A 75 -4.39 -6.45 -21.78
N ALA A 76 -3.77 -7.63 -21.89
CA ALA A 76 -4.14 -8.79 -21.08
C ALA A 76 -3.59 -8.64 -19.66
N VAL A 77 -4.48 -8.67 -18.67
CA VAL A 77 -4.15 -8.53 -17.25
C VAL A 77 -4.73 -9.72 -16.49
N SER A 78 -3.97 -10.19 -15.49
CA SER A 78 -4.42 -11.21 -14.54
C SER A 78 -5.70 -10.75 -13.82
N LEU A 79 -6.75 -11.57 -13.91
CA LEU A 79 -8.03 -11.35 -13.21
C LEU A 79 -7.79 -11.18 -11.71
N TRP A 80 -6.92 -12.01 -11.13
CA TRP A 80 -6.65 -12.03 -9.70
C TRP A 80 -5.92 -10.77 -9.25
N LEU A 81 -4.96 -10.29 -10.04
CA LEU A 81 -4.27 -9.03 -9.77
C LEU A 81 -5.22 -7.84 -9.82
N LEU A 82 -6.09 -7.79 -10.84
CA LEU A 82 -7.09 -6.75 -10.96
C LEU A 82 -8.07 -6.77 -9.77
N ALA A 83 -8.55 -7.95 -9.39
CA ALA A 83 -9.42 -8.13 -8.23
C ALA A 83 -8.74 -7.65 -6.93
N ALA A 84 -7.46 -8.01 -6.74
CA ALA A 84 -6.69 -7.59 -5.57
C ALA A 84 -6.54 -6.07 -5.48
N GLN A 85 -6.28 -5.39 -6.60
CA GLN A 85 -6.21 -3.94 -6.67
C GLN A 85 -7.54 -3.29 -6.27
N TYR A 86 -8.66 -3.80 -6.77
CA TYR A 86 -9.99 -3.31 -6.37
C TYR A 86 -10.30 -3.56 -4.91
N VAL A 87 -9.91 -4.71 -4.35
CA VAL A 87 -10.09 -5.01 -2.92
C VAL A 87 -9.31 -4.03 -2.05
N ILE A 88 -8.05 -3.71 -2.41
CA ILE A 88 -7.24 -2.72 -1.69
C ILE A 88 -7.87 -1.34 -1.81
N LEU A 89 -8.32 -0.95 -3.00
CA LEU A 89 -8.95 0.34 -3.24
C LEU A 89 -10.23 0.50 -2.40
N LEU A 90 -11.15 -0.46 -2.50
CA LEU A 90 -12.41 -0.43 -1.75
C LEU A 90 -12.17 -0.52 -0.24
N GLY A 91 -11.26 -1.40 0.19
CA GLY A 91 -10.86 -1.52 1.59
C GLY A 91 -10.30 -0.20 2.13
N SER A 92 -9.48 0.50 1.34
CA SER A 92 -8.95 1.82 1.69
C SER A 92 -10.06 2.88 1.79
N LEU A 93 -10.98 2.95 0.84
CA LEU A 93 -12.09 3.91 0.91
C LEU A 93 -12.96 3.70 2.15
N VAL A 94 -13.32 2.45 2.45
CA VAL A 94 -14.08 2.10 3.66
C VAL A 94 -13.26 2.40 4.92
N ALA A 95 -11.97 2.12 4.91
CA ALA A 95 -11.07 2.39 6.03
C ALA A 95 -10.98 3.89 6.34
N TRP A 96 -10.94 4.75 5.32
CA TRP A 96 -11.01 6.21 5.52
C TRP A 96 -12.30 6.63 6.22
N VAL A 97 -13.46 6.13 5.76
CA VAL A 97 -14.75 6.43 6.38
C VAL A 97 -14.77 5.99 7.84
N MET A 98 -14.29 4.77 8.14
CA MET A 98 -14.19 4.27 9.51
C MET A 98 -13.25 5.11 10.38
N LEU A 99 -12.08 5.50 9.87
CA LEU A 99 -11.13 6.36 10.59
C LEU A 99 -11.72 7.73 10.92
N LEU A 100 -12.51 8.30 10.01
CA LEU A 100 -13.21 9.56 10.26
C LEU A 100 -14.29 9.39 11.33
N ALA A 101 -15.04 8.29 11.32
CA ALA A 101 -16.12 7.98 12.27
C ALA A 101 -15.64 7.68 13.70
N VAL A 102 -14.47 7.08 13.88
CA VAL A 102 -13.91 6.63 15.19
C VAL A 102 -13.68 7.79 16.19
N GLY A 103 -13.54 9.02 15.72
CA GLY A 103 -13.26 10.19 16.55
C GLY A 103 -11.79 10.36 16.94
N LYS A 104 -11.41 11.56 17.38
CA LYS A 104 -10.00 11.95 17.59
C LYS A 104 -9.34 11.26 18.78
N LYS A 105 -10.09 11.00 19.86
CA LYS A 105 -9.57 10.38 21.09
C LYS A 105 -9.14 8.92 20.85
N LYS A 106 -10.05 8.10 20.33
CA LYS A 106 -9.81 6.70 19.99
C LYS A 106 -8.69 6.51 18.96
N ARG A 107 -8.62 7.37 17.94
CA ARG A 107 -7.51 7.35 16.97
C ARG A 107 -6.16 7.65 17.62
N ALA A 108 -6.10 8.59 18.55
CA ALA A 108 -4.85 8.91 19.23
C ALA A 108 -4.38 7.77 20.16
N ALA A 109 -5.29 7.12 20.88
CA ALA A 109 -4.99 6.00 21.78
C ALA A 109 -4.28 4.82 21.08
N TYR A 110 -4.60 4.59 19.81
CA TYR A 110 -4.03 3.50 19.00
C TYR A 110 -3.05 3.97 17.92
N GLY A 111 -2.56 5.22 17.98
CA GLY A 111 -1.57 5.73 17.03
C GLY A 111 -2.07 5.93 15.60
N LEU A 112 -3.38 5.94 15.38
CA LEU A 112 -4.03 6.18 14.09
C LEU A 112 -4.18 7.68 13.77
N ARG A 113 -3.38 8.52 14.44
CA ARG A 113 -3.36 9.97 14.25
C ARG A 113 -1.99 10.37 13.72
N GLY A 114 -1.98 11.15 12.65
CA GLY A 114 -0.76 11.73 12.11
C GLY A 114 -0.02 12.57 13.16
N ALA A 115 1.28 12.34 13.27
CA ALA A 115 2.21 13.12 14.09
C ALA A 115 3.32 13.68 13.20
N ASN A 116 3.86 14.85 13.55
CA ASN A 116 5.05 15.43 12.92
C ASN A 116 4.94 15.65 11.39
N ALA A 117 3.81 16.20 10.92
CA ALA A 117 3.58 16.49 9.50
C ALA A 117 4.74 17.26 8.84
N LYS A 118 5.32 18.24 9.53
CA LYS A 118 6.48 19.02 9.03
C LYS A 118 7.68 18.14 8.66
N LYS A 119 8.04 17.19 9.52
CA LYS A 119 9.16 16.27 9.27
C LYS A 119 8.83 15.31 8.14
N SER A 120 7.60 14.77 8.11
CA SER A 120 7.14 13.91 7.03
C SER A 120 7.18 14.61 5.66
N THR A 121 6.69 15.85 5.57
CA THR A 121 6.78 16.66 4.35
C THR A 121 8.23 16.91 3.95
N CYS A 122 9.11 17.23 4.90
CA CYS A 122 10.55 17.40 4.62
C CYS A 122 11.17 16.12 4.03
N CYS A 123 10.86 14.95 4.58
CA CYS A 123 11.34 13.67 4.05
C CYS A 123 10.80 13.38 2.65
N ILE A 124 9.52 13.67 2.39
CA ILE A 124 8.90 13.46 1.07
C ILE A 124 9.56 14.38 0.02
N VAL A 125 9.74 15.66 0.34
CA VAL A 125 10.42 16.61 -0.56
C VAL A 125 11.86 16.20 -0.79
N GLY A 126 12.59 15.81 0.27
CA GLY A 126 13.95 15.30 0.15
C GLY A 126 14.04 14.07 -0.74
N PHE A 127 13.11 13.11 -0.61
CA PHE A 127 13.05 11.93 -1.47
C PHE A 127 12.78 12.30 -2.93
N ILE A 128 11.82 13.19 -3.21
CA ILE A 128 11.52 13.64 -4.57
C ILE A 128 12.75 14.31 -5.21
N LEU A 129 13.42 15.20 -4.47
CA LEU A 129 14.63 15.86 -4.96
C LEU A 129 15.74 14.85 -5.28
N LEU A 130 16.02 13.91 -4.37
CA LEU A 130 17.03 12.87 -4.59
C LEU A 130 16.66 11.97 -5.78
N TYR A 131 15.38 11.63 -5.94
CA TYR A 131 14.89 10.81 -7.04
C TYR A 131 15.05 11.50 -8.40
N VAL A 132 14.68 12.79 -8.47
CA VAL A 132 14.85 13.61 -9.68
C VAL A 132 16.33 13.81 -9.99
N LEU A 133 17.16 14.14 -9.00
CA LEU A 133 18.60 14.28 -9.16
C LEU A 133 19.23 12.98 -9.69
N ARG A 134 18.89 11.83 -9.09
CA ARG A 134 19.34 10.50 -9.56
C ARG A 134 18.99 10.30 -11.03
N THR A 135 17.78 10.68 -11.42
CA THR A 135 17.29 10.53 -12.80
C THR A 135 18.06 11.45 -13.75
N ILE A 136 18.28 12.71 -13.39
CA ILE A 136 19.08 13.66 -14.18
C ILE A 136 20.49 13.12 -14.40
N PHE A 137 21.17 12.68 -13.34
CA PHE A 137 22.52 12.11 -13.47
C PHE A 137 22.55 10.89 -14.39
N ALA A 138 21.55 10.01 -14.31
CA ALA A 138 21.46 8.86 -15.20
C ALA A 138 21.39 9.29 -16.69
N TYR A 139 20.50 10.22 -17.04
CA TYR A 139 20.36 10.72 -18.42
C TYR A 139 21.57 11.50 -18.93
N VAL A 140 22.26 12.23 -18.04
CA VAL A 140 23.51 12.93 -18.40
C VAL A 140 24.62 11.92 -18.70
N ILE A 141 24.76 10.88 -17.88
CA ILE A 141 25.78 9.83 -18.06
C ILE A 141 25.52 9.02 -19.35
N THR A 142 24.27 8.74 -19.69
CA THR A 142 23.92 8.02 -20.92
C THR A 142 23.94 8.91 -22.17
N GLY A 143 24.13 10.22 -22.03
CA GLY A 143 24.14 11.17 -23.15
C GLY A 143 22.76 11.50 -23.72
N GLU A 144 21.67 11.10 -23.06
CA GLU A 144 20.29 11.25 -23.51
C GLU A 144 19.55 12.40 -22.79
N PHE A 145 20.25 13.49 -22.48
CA PHE A 145 19.66 14.60 -21.74
C PHE A 145 18.51 15.30 -22.49
N SER A 146 18.53 15.30 -23.82
CA SER A 146 17.43 15.81 -24.64
C SER A 146 16.12 15.07 -24.36
N THR A 147 16.16 13.73 -24.27
CA THR A 147 15.00 12.88 -23.96
C THR A 147 14.41 13.22 -22.59
N PHE A 148 15.25 13.51 -21.60
CA PHE A 148 14.78 13.96 -20.29
C PHE A 148 13.98 15.27 -20.37
N THR A 149 14.47 16.26 -21.14
CA THR A 149 13.76 17.53 -21.31
C THR A 149 12.43 17.37 -22.06
N GLU A 150 12.37 16.47 -23.05
CA GLU A 150 11.13 16.14 -23.74
C GLU A 150 10.11 15.49 -22.81
N ILE A 151 10.53 14.59 -21.92
CA ILE A 151 9.64 13.97 -20.92
C ILE A 151 9.06 15.03 -20.00
N LEU A 152 9.85 16.00 -19.55
CA LEU A 152 9.37 17.09 -18.69
C LEU A 152 8.39 18.04 -19.40
N ALA A 153 8.54 18.23 -20.71
CA ALA A 153 7.64 19.05 -21.52
C ALA A 153 6.27 18.38 -21.75
N ARG A 154 6.17 17.05 -21.63
CA ARG A 154 4.92 16.31 -21.86
C ARG A 154 3.93 16.52 -20.70
N PRO A 155 2.69 16.97 -20.98
CA PRO A 155 1.65 17.08 -19.94
C PRO A 155 1.34 15.75 -19.25
N THR A 156 1.45 14.63 -19.97
CA THR A 156 1.19 13.28 -19.44
C THR A 156 2.11 12.92 -18.27
N THR A 157 3.35 13.41 -18.25
CA THR A 157 4.30 13.21 -17.15
C THR A 157 3.79 13.82 -15.86
N TRP A 158 3.28 15.05 -15.92
CA TRP A 158 2.73 15.75 -14.76
C TRP A 158 1.39 15.17 -14.31
N ILE A 159 0.57 14.70 -15.24
CA ILE A 159 -0.68 13.97 -14.93
C ILE A 159 -0.35 12.66 -14.21
N ALA A 160 0.62 11.89 -14.68
CA ALA A 160 1.06 10.66 -14.02
C ALA A 160 1.68 10.93 -12.64
N PHE A 161 2.44 12.02 -12.50
CA PHE A 161 2.98 12.43 -11.21
C PHE A 161 1.88 12.81 -10.21
N ALA A 162 0.88 13.58 -10.65
CA ALA A 162 -0.27 13.93 -9.82
C ALA A 162 -1.13 12.69 -9.48
N SER A 163 -1.27 11.75 -10.41
CA SER A 163 -2.05 10.53 -10.18
C SER A 163 -1.41 9.62 -9.13
N LEU A 164 -0.08 9.59 -9.02
CA LEU A 164 0.62 8.88 -7.93
C LEU A 164 0.21 9.41 -6.55
N ALA A 165 0.10 10.74 -6.39
CA ALA A 165 -0.31 11.35 -5.14
C ALA A 165 -1.75 10.94 -4.77
N ILE A 166 -2.66 10.92 -5.74
CA ILE A 166 -4.05 10.49 -5.53
C ILE A 166 -4.10 8.98 -5.23
N ASN A 167 -3.37 8.18 -6.00
CA ASN A 167 -3.33 6.74 -5.86
C ASN A 167 -2.88 6.33 -4.44
N PHE A 168 -1.87 6.98 -3.87
CA PHE A 168 -1.43 6.74 -2.50
C PHE A 168 -2.58 6.81 -1.48
N TRP A 169 -3.47 7.79 -1.60
CA TRP A 169 -4.62 7.92 -0.70
C TRP A 169 -5.69 6.84 -0.95
N LEU A 170 -5.86 6.43 -2.22
CA LEU A 170 -6.82 5.40 -2.63
C LEU A 170 -6.36 3.98 -2.27
N VAL A 171 -5.07 3.74 -2.11
CA VAL A 171 -4.52 2.42 -1.72
C VAL A 171 -3.77 2.45 -0.39
N PHE A 172 -4.06 3.46 0.45
CA PHE A 172 -3.30 3.70 1.68
C PHE A 172 -3.26 2.49 2.61
N LEU A 173 -4.27 1.61 2.57
CA LEU A 173 -4.38 0.47 3.46
C LEU A 173 -3.19 -0.49 3.33
N ALA A 174 -2.64 -0.64 2.12
CA ALA A 174 -1.45 -1.46 1.89
C ALA A 174 -0.22 -0.89 2.62
N PHE A 175 0.02 0.42 2.47
CA PHE A 175 1.11 1.11 3.17
C PHE A 175 0.88 1.17 4.69
N PHE A 176 -0.36 1.39 5.12
CA PHE A 176 -0.74 1.31 6.52
C PHE A 176 -0.41 -0.06 7.10
N GLY A 177 -0.66 -1.13 6.35
CA GLY A 177 -0.30 -2.50 6.67
C GLY A 177 1.14 -2.65 7.17
N GLU A 178 2.09 -2.16 6.38
CA GLU A 178 3.52 -2.27 6.66
C GLU A 178 3.95 -1.32 7.76
N GLU A 179 3.61 -0.03 7.64
CA GLU A 179 4.09 1.02 8.53
C GLU A 179 3.54 0.85 9.95
N TYR A 180 2.26 0.51 10.07
CA TYR A 180 1.61 0.34 11.37
C TYR A 180 2.11 -0.90 12.10
N GLY A 181 2.21 -2.03 11.41
CA GLY A 181 2.66 -3.27 12.03
C GLY A 181 4.16 -3.26 12.34
N TRP A 182 5.00 -2.89 11.38
CA TRP A 182 6.45 -2.91 11.56
C TRP A 182 6.95 -1.72 12.36
N ARG A 183 6.82 -0.51 11.83
CA ARG A 183 7.51 0.67 12.38
C ARG A 183 6.82 1.22 13.62
N TYR A 184 5.49 1.23 13.64
CA TYR A 184 4.75 1.75 14.79
C TYR A 184 4.68 0.75 15.95
N PHE A 185 4.34 -0.52 15.68
CA PHE A 185 4.14 -1.50 16.74
C PHE A 185 5.40 -2.31 17.08
N LEU A 186 6.02 -2.97 16.10
CA LEU A 186 7.11 -3.93 16.38
C LEU A 186 8.45 -3.25 16.69
N GLN A 187 8.82 -2.21 15.94
CA GLN A 187 10.13 -1.57 16.08
C GLN A 187 10.39 -1.03 17.51
N PRO A 188 9.45 -0.33 18.19
CA PRO A 188 9.66 0.09 19.57
C PRO A 188 9.74 -1.05 20.58
N LEU A 189 9.21 -2.23 20.27
CA LEU A 189 9.32 -3.42 21.13
C LEU A 189 10.70 -4.07 20.99
N MET A 190 11.28 -4.06 19.78
CA MET A 190 12.60 -4.63 19.50
C MET A 190 13.76 -3.72 19.93
N GLN A 191 13.53 -2.42 20.06
CA GLN A 191 14.54 -1.44 20.47
C GLN A 191 14.57 -1.20 21.99
N ARG A 192 13.88 -2.05 22.77
CA ARG A 192 13.95 -2.09 24.24
C ARG A 192 14.92 -3.17 24.68
#